data_AF-A0A5M3X3V4-F1
#
_entry.id   AF-A0A5M3X3V4-F1
#
_cell.length_a   1.000
_cell.length_b   1.000
_cell.length_c   1.000
_cell.angle_alpha   90.00
_cell.angle_beta   90.00
_cell.angle_gamma   90.00
#
_symmetry.space_group_name_H-M   'P 1'
#
loop_
_entity.id
_entity.type
_entity.pdbx_description
1 polymer ?
#
loop_
_entity_poly.entity_id
_entity_poly.type
_entity_poly.pdbx_seq_one_letter_code
_entity_poly.pdbx_strand_id
1 'polypeptide(L)'
;MTSEPLPDTDPPTRTPDLRMAGEWLAGHDLADTHPTPLLASRLAVRRRARLATYVILAALIIVSALAATSAFGGLPPHRPLPLLALAASVAGLLLAQSLLDRWVRRVDQRAGATLSRRAAHPIQPGWRTVLGRPYAIFAVATFAGAMVLAASALAVPDPTVRQLAVVVLIGLLGARAITALQLRHLLRRPVVAQDEESLTADVIMRVEDARELTTPNVPWSLPVVLFGTAPGWWSAAALAYIVLSLAACLALHARTPSCATVARRAMSVR
;
A
#
# COMPACT_ATOMS: atom_id res chain seq x y z
N MET A 1 38.97 -17.65 -39.32
CA MET A 1 38.61 -16.70 -38.25
C MET A 1 37.23 -17.08 -37.74
N THR A 2 37.19 -17.88 -36.68
CA THR A 2 35.97 -18.34 -36.00
C THR A 2 35.55 -17.28 -35.00
N SER A 3 34.41 -16.63 -35.24
CA SER A 3 33.81 -15.70 -34.30
C SER A 3 33.29 -16.46 -33.08
N GLU A 4 33.94 -16.29 -31.93
CA GLU A 4 33.37 -16.70 -30.63
C GLU A 4 32.09 -15.90 -30.35
N PRO A 5 31.02 -16.53 -29.83
CA PRO A 5 29.87 -15.81 -29.33
C PRO A 5 30.22 -15.08 -28.03
N LEU A 6 29.93 -13.78 -28.00
CA LEU A 6 30.06 -12.91 -26.84
C LEU A 6 29.35 -13.56 -25.62
N PRO A 7 29.96 -13.63 -24.43
CA PRO A 7 29.27 -14.11 -23.24
C PRO A 7 28.14 -13.14 -22.88
N ASP A 8 26.92 -13.68 -22.82
CA ASP A 8 25.73 -12.99 -22.32
C ASP A 8 26.03 -12.36 -20.96
N THR A 9 26.17 -11.04 -20.97
CA THR A 9 26.37 -10.22 -19.77
C THR A 9 25.00 -9.91 -19.17
N ASP A 10 24.21 -10.94 -18.92
CA ASP A 10 23.07 -10.79 -18.03
C ASP A 10 23.63 -10.51 -16.62
N PRO A 11 23.18 -9.44 -15.94
CA PRO A 11 23.62 -9.17 -14.57
C PRO A 11 23.34 -10.43 -13.74
N PRO A 12 24.26 -10.86 -12.86
CA PRO A 12 24.10 -12.11 -12.12
C PRO A 12 22.82 -12.00 -11.29
N THR A 13 21.75 -12.60 -11.81
CA THR A 13 20.50 -12.71 -11.08
C THR A 13 20.80 -13.67 -9.96
N ARG A 14 20.85 -13.12 -8.74
CA ARG A 14 21.25 -13.87 -7.57
C ARG A 14 20.30 -15.07 -7.47
N THR A 15 20.85 -16.28 -7.39
CA THR A 15 20.12 -17.54 -7.17
C THR A 15 18.96 -17.44 -6.16
N PRO A 16 19.06 -16.70 -5.03
CA PRO A 16 17.92 -16.49 -4.14
C PRO A 16 16.72 -15.76 -4.77
N ASP A 17 16.94 -14.81 -5.69
CA ASP A 17 15.88 -14.05 -6.33
C ASP A 17 15.10 -14.92 -7.33
N LEU A 18 15.78 -15.83 -8.03
CA LEU A 18 15.16 -16.83 -8.91
C LEU A 18 14.36 -17.88 -8.12
N ARG A 19 14.90 -18.34 -6.98
CA ARG A 19 14.18 -19.26 -6.08
C ARG A 19 12.90 -18.62 -5.54
N MET A 20 12.98 -17.36 -5.10
CA MET A 20 11.82 -16.61 -4.62
C MET A 20 10.77 -16.42 -5.73
N ALA A 21 11.19 -16.22 -6.98
CA ALA A 21 10.28 -16.15 -8.12
C ALA A 21 9.58 -17.49 -8.37
N GLY A 22 10.31 -18.61 -8.30
CA GLY A 22 9.72 -19.95 -8.43
C GLY A 22 8.71 -20.28 -7.32
N GLU A 23 9.06 -19.98 -6.06
CA GLU A 23 8.14 -20.16 -4.91
C GLU A 23 6.87 -19.30 -5.07
N TRP A 24 7.01 -18.05 -5.53
CA TRP A 24 5.86 -17.18 -5.78
C TRP A 24 4.97 -17.70 -6.92
N LEU A 25 5.55 -18.18 -8.01
CA LEU A 25 4.82 -18.78 -9.15
C LEU A 25 4.05 -20.04 -8.71
N ALA A 26 4.69 -20.92 -7.93
CA ALA A 26 4.05 -22.12 -7.40
C ALA A 26 2.85 -21.80 -6.50
N GLY A 27 2.94 -20.75 -5.69
CA GLY A 27 1.84 -20.29 -4.84
C GLY A 27 0.66 -19.66 -5.57
N HIS A 28 0.77 -19.38 -6.88
CA HIS A 28 -0.26 -18.70 -7.69
C HIS A 28 -0.79 -19.54 -8.86
N ASP A 29 -0.65 -20.87 -8.78
CA ASP A 29 -1.00 -21.85 -9.83
C ASP A 29 -0.26 -21.60 -11.16
N LEU A 30 0.98 -21.11 -11.11
CA LEU A 30 1.86 -20.88 -12.26
C LEU A 30 3.16 -21.70 -12.17
N ALA A 31 3.11 -22.85 -11.50
CA ALA A 31 4.29 -23.69 -11.26
C ALA A 31 4.96 -24.20 -12.55
N ASP A 32 4.19 -24.31 -13.65
CA ASP A 32 4.68 -24.77 -14.95
C ASP A 32 5.48 -23.68 -15.70
N THR A 33 5.34 -22.41 -15.29
CA THR A 33 6.03 -21.27 -15.90
C THR A 33 7.48 -21.19 -15.41
N HIS A 34 8.42 -21.00 -16.34
CA HIS A 34 9.83 -20.86 -15.99
C HIS A 34 10.11 -19.50 -15.32
N PRO A 35 10.81 -19.47 -14.16
CA PRO A 35 11.14 -18.22 -13.47
C PRO A 35 12.16 -17.42 -14.29
N THR A 36 11.69 -16.35 -14.94
CA THR A 36 12.57 -15.48 -15.73
C THR A 36 13.40 -14.54 -14.84
N PRO A 37 14.63 -14.19 -15.24
CA PRO A 37 15.48 -13.25 -14.49
C PRO A 37 14.84 -11.86 -14.31
N LEU A 38 13.99 -11.45 -15.26
CA LEU A 38 13.22 -10.21 -15.13
C LEU A 38 12.11 -10.29 -14.08
N LEU A 39 11.41 -11.43 -13.97
CA LEU A 39 10.42 -11.62 -12.91
C LEU A 39 11.10 -11.58 -11.53
N ALA A 40 12.23 -12.27 -11.39
CA ALA A 40 13.02 -12.30 -10.16
C ALA A 40 13.48 -10.90 -9.71
N SER A 41 14.07 -10.11 -10.62
CA SER A 41 14.52 -8.76 -10.31
C SER A 41 13.36 -7.83 -9.90
N ARG A 42 12.19 -7.96 -10.54
CA ARG A 42 10.99 -7.19 -10.18
C ARG A 42 10.41 -7.56 -8.83
N LEU A 43 10.34 -8.86 -8.51
CA LEU A 43 9.89 -9.32 -7.21
C LEU A 43 10.83 -8.84 -6.09
N ALA A 44 12.14 -8.85 -6.33
CA ALA A 44 13.12 -8.33 -5.37
C ALA A 44 12.95 -6.81 -5.13
N VAL A 45 12.78 -6.02 -6.21
CA VAL A 45 12.54 -4.56 -6.11
C VAL A 45 11.20 -4.28 -5.41
N ARG A 46 10.15 -5.04 -5.74
CA ARG A 46 8.82 -4.93 -5.10
C ARG A 46 8.90 -5.24 -3.61
N ARG A 47 9.60 -6.31 -3.21
CA ARG A 47 9.79 -6.66 -1.80
C ARG A 47 10.49 -5.53 -1.04
N ARG A 48 11.52 -4.91 -1.62
CA ARG A 48 12.21 -3.75 -1.02
C ARG A 48 11.31 -2.53 -0.93
N ALA A 49 10.54 -2.24 -1.97
CA ALA A 49 9.58 -1.13 -1.97
C ALA A 49 8.46 -1.35 -0.93
N ARG A 50 8.02 -2.60 -0.74
CA ARG A 50 7.02 -2.98 0.26
C ARG A 50 7.57 -2.82 1.68
N LEU A 51 8.80 -3.28 1.93
CA LEU A 51 9.48 -3.05 3.22
C LEU A 51 9.62 -1.55 3.53
N ALA A 52 10.08 -0.76 2.56
CA ALA A 52 10.19 0.69 2.72
C ALA A 52 8.83 1.35 2.99
N THR A 53 7.77 0.87 2.34
CA THR A 53 6.40 1.31 2.59
C THR A 53 5.94 1.00 4.01
N TYR A 54 6.19 -0.21 4.52
CA TYR A 54 5.89 -0.57 5.89
C TYR A 54 6.66 0.27 6.90
N VAL A 55 7.93 0.58 6.60
CA VAL A 55 8.74 1.49 7.42
C VAL A 55 8.17 2.90 7.43
N ILE A 56 7.75 3.45 6.29
CA ILE A 56 7.10 4.77 6.18
C ILE A 56 5.81 4.80 7.01
N LEU A 57 5.00 3.74 6.92
CA LEU A 57 3.75 3.62 7.67
C LEU A 57 3.99 3.52 9.17
N ALA A 58 4.97 2.71 9.60
CA ALA A 58 5.37 2.59 10.99
C ALA A 58 5.89 3.92 11.52
N ALA A 59 6.71 4.63 10.75
CA ALA A 59 7.19 5.96 11.10
C ALA A 59 6.04 6.96 11.28
N LEU A 60 5.02 6.92 10.40
CA LEU A 60 3.83 7.75 10.56
C LEU A 60 3.09 7.46 11.87
N ILE A 61 2.90 6.18 12.21
CA ILE A 61 2.24 5.75 13.46
C ILE A 61 3.05 6.23 14.67
N ILE A 62 4.37 6.02 14.66
CA ILE A 62 5.26 6.43 15.76
C ILE A 62 5.25 7.94 15.95
N VAL A 63 5.40 8.73 14.88
CA VAL A 63 5.37 10.20 14.96
C VAL A 63 4.01 10.70 15.43
N SER A 64 2.92 10.08 14.97
CA SER A 64 1.56 10.42 15.42
C SER A 64 1.37 10.10 16.91
N ALA A 65 1.88 8.97 17.39
CA ALA A 65 1.85 8.58 18.79
C ALA A 65 2.70 9.52 19.67
N LEU A 66 3.90 9.91 19.22
CA LEU A 66 4.76 10.87 19.92
C LEU A 66 4.11 12.27 19.98
N ALA A 67 3.46 12.70 18.90
CA ALA A 67 2.70 13.95 18.89
C ALA A 67 1.54 13.88 19.90
N ALA A 68 0.87 12.73 20.00
CA ALA A 68 -0.19 12.50 20.99
C ALA A 68 0.34 12.51 22.43
N THR A 69 1.45 11.83 22.75
CA THR A 69 2.02 11.83 24.11
C THR A 69 2.51 13.21 24.54
N SER A 70 3.01 14.02 23.61
CA SER A 70 3.41 15.41 23.90
C SER A 70 2.24 16.30 24.33
N ALA A 71 1.01 15.96 23.93
CA ALA A 71 -0.20 16.66 24.36
C ALA A 71 -0.57 16.36 25.83
N PHE A 72 -0.12 15.23 26.39
CA PHE A 72 -0.33 14.87 27.80
C PHE A 72 0.75 15.41 28.74
N GLY A 73 1.93 15.76 28.23
CA GLY A 73 3.14 16.05 29.03
C GLY A 73 3.20 17.41 29.74
N GLY A 74 2.10 18.16 29.83
CA GLY A 74 2.05 19.42 30.60
C GLY A 74 2.91 20.57 30.06
N LEU A 75 3.54 20.42 28.89
CA LEU A 75 4.20 21.56 28.24
C LEU A 75 3.15 22.61 27.85
N PRO A 76 3.41 23.90 28.11
CA PRO A 76 2.41 24.95 28.01
C PRO A 76 1.73 24.97 26.62
N PRO A 77 0.39 25.12 26.56
CA PRO A 77 -0.45 24.88 25.39
C PRO A 77 -0.31 25.93 24.27
N HIS A 78 0.76 26.73 24.25
CA HIS A 78 0.89 27.91 23.38
C HIS A 78 1.95 27.77 22.29
N ARG A 79 2.61 26.62 22.13
CA ARG A 79 3.56 26.42 21.03
C ARG A 79 2.95 25.54 19.94
N PRO A 80 2.77 26.04 18.70
CA PRO A 80 2.30 25.23 17.55
C PRO A 80 3.35 24.22 17.05
N LEU A 81 4.52 24.17 17.68
CA LEU A 81 5.65 23.31 17.32
C LEU A 81 5.31 21.82 17.13
N PRO A 82 4.54 21.13 18.00
CA PRO A 82 4.27 19.71 17.82
C PRO A 82 3.35 19.44 16.61
N LEU A 83 2.39 20.33 16.33
CA LEU A 83 1.54 20.23 15.14
C LEU A 83 2.32 20.54 13.85
N LEU A 84 3.19 21.56 13.88
CA LEU A 84 4.08 21.87 12.77
C LEU A 84 5.08 20.74 12.51
N ALA A 85 5.63 20.13 13.55
CA ALA A 85 6.53 18.98 13.46
C ALA A 85 5.80 17.76 12.87
N LEU A 86 4.56 17.50 13.29
CA LEU A 86 3.72 16.43 12.73
C LEU A 86 3.40 16.69 11.26
N ALA A 87 2.97 17.90 10.90
CA ALA A 87 2.68 18.28 9.52
C ALA A 87 3.93 18.19 8.63
N ALA A 88 5.07 18.69 9.10
CA ALA A 88 6.36 18.57 8.42
C ALA A 88 6.79 17.11 8.25
N SER A 89 6.56 16.27 9.27
CA SER A 89 6.84 14.84 9.20
C SER A 89 5.94 14.13 8.18
N VAL A 90 4.64 14.42 8.16
CA VAL A 90 3.71 13.90 7.14
C VAL A 90 4.17 14.33 5.74
N ALA A 91 4.54 15.61 5.56
CA ALA A 91 5.06 16.09 4.29
C ALA A 91 6.36 15.39 3.88
N GLY A 92 7.29 15.17 4.82
CA GLY A 92 8.53 14.43 4.61
C GLY A 92 8.29 12.96 4.23
N LEU A 93 7.32 12.29 4.87
CA LEU A 93 6.94 10.92 4.55
C LEU A 93 6.27 10.82 3.17
N LEU A 94 5.43 11.78 2.79
CA LEU A 94 4.86 11.87 1.45
C LEU A 94 5.95 12.11 0.39
N LEU A 95 6.95 12.94 0.70
CA LEU A 95 8.09 13.15 -0.17
C LEU A 95 8.92 11.86 -0.31
N ALA A 96 9.22 11.19 0.80
CA ALA A 96 9.93 9.90 0.79
C ALA A 96 9.18 8.85 -0.04
N GLN A 97 7.86 8.74 0.11
CA GLN A 97 7.02 7.87 -0.71
C GLN A 97 7.12 8.24 -2.20
N SER A 98 7.06 9.53 -2.53
CA SER A 98 7.17 10.00 -3.92
C SER A 98 8.54 9.71 -4.54
N LEU A 99 9.61 9.78 -3.74
CA LEU A 99 10.97 9.46 -4.17
C LEU A 99 11.15 7.96 -4.37
N LEU A 100 10.58 7.14 -3.49
CA LEU A 100 10.52 5.68 -3.62
C LEU A 100 9.82 5.30 -4.93
N ASP A 101 8.66 5.88 -5.19
CA ASP A 101 7.91 5.69 -6.44
C ASP A 101 8.74 6.08 -7.67
N ARG A 102 9.46 7.21 -7.63
CA ARG A 102 10.35 7.62 -8.72
C ARG A 102 11.52 6.66 -8.90
N TRP A 103 12.05 6.10 -7.82
CA TRP A 103 13.13 5.13 -7.89
C TRP A 103 12.66 3.82 -8.52
N VAL A 104 11.51 3.27 -8.07
CA VAL A 104 10.89 2.07 -8.67
C VAL A 104 10.67 2.28 -10.17
N ARG A 105 10.10 3.43 -10.57
CA ARG A 105 9.91 3.78 -12.00
C ARG A 105 11.21 3.77 -12.79
N ARG A 106 12.29 4.33 -12.22
CA ARG A 106 13.60 4.36 -12.90
C ARG A 106 14.19 2.97 -13.06
N VAL A 107 14.06 2.10 -12.06
CA VAL A 107 14.52 0.71 -12.14
C VAL A 107 13.72 -0.06 -13.19
N ASP A 108 12.40 0.09 -13.19
CA ASP A 108 11.53 -0.54 -14.20
C ASP A 108 11.84 -0.06 -15.62
N GLN A 109 12.08 1.24 -15.80
CA GLN A 109 12.43 1.81 -17.10
C GLN A 109 13.77 1.25 -17.62
N ARG A 110 14.76 1.08 -16.73
CA ARG A 110 16.04 0.47 -17.09
C ARG A 110 15.88 -0.99 -17.49
N ALA A 111 15.12 -1.76 -16.71
CA ALA A 111 14.82 -3.16 -17.03
C ALA A 111 13.97 -3.31 -18.31
N GLY A 112 13.12 -2.33 -18.63
CA GLY A 112 12.38 -2.30 -19.89
C GLY A 112 13.22 -1.90 -21.09
N ALA A 113 14.31 -1.15 -20.89
CA ALA A 113 15.22 -0.74 -21.96
C ALA A 113 16.13 -1.89 -22.44
N THR A 114 16.41 -2.87 -21.58
CA THR A 114 17.22 -4.07 -21.91
C THR A 114 16.45 -5.14 -22.66
N LEU A 115 15.14 -4.95 -22.89
CA LEU A 115 14.30 -5.90 -23.62
C LEU A 115 14.39 -5.71 -25.13
N SER A 116 14.98 -6.70 -25.80
CA SER A 116 15.12 -6.78 -27.27
C SER A 116 13.77 -6.93 -27.99
N ARG A 117 12.75 -7.51 -27.34
CA ARG A 117 11.39 -7.67 -27.88
C ARG A 117 10.37 -7.04 -26.94
N ARG A 118 9.71 -5.97 -27.38
CA ARG A 118 8.59 -5.34 -26.67
C ARG A 118 7.29 -5.95 -27.18
N ALA A 119 6.70 -6.88 -26.45
CA ALA A 119 5.29 -7.21 -26.62
C ALA A 119 4.46 -6.05 -26.06
N ALA A 120 4.39 -4.96 -26.84
CA ALA A 120 3.58 -3.82 -26.52
C ALA A 120 2.15 -4.11 -27.02
N HIS A 121 1.21 -4.23 -26.08
CA HIS A 121 -0.24 -3.91 -26.14
C HIS A 121 -1.19 -5.08 -25.80
N PRO A 122 -2.40 -4.84 -25.23
CA PRO A 122 -2.92 -3.60 -24.62
C PRO A 122 -3.65 -3.79 -23.28
N ILE A 123 -4.11 -2.65 -22.74
CA ILE A 123 -5.04 -2.42 -21.62
C ILE A 123 -4.35 -2.38 -20.25
N GLN A 124 -4.10 -1.16 -19.77
CA GLN A 124 -3.94 -0.92 -18.34
C GLN A 124 -5.22 -1.40 -17.65
N PRO A 125 -5.18 -2.45 -16.81
CA PRO A 125 -6.37 -2.89 -16.12
C PRO A 125 -6.86 -1.72 -15.26
N GLY A 126 -8.10 -1.28 -15.53
CA GLY A 126 -8.70 -0.18 -14.81
C GLY A 126 -8.81 -0.52 -13.32
N TRP A 127 -8.89 0.50 -12.47
CA TRP A 127 -8.99 0.31 -11.01
C TRP A 127 -10.13 -0.62 -10.59
N ARG A 128 -11.21 -0.68 -11.38
CA ARG A 128 -12.33 -1.61 -11.15
C ARG A 128 -11.93 -3.08 -11.32
N THR A 129 -11.02 -3.37 -12.23
CA THR A 129 -10.50 -4.72 -12.49
C THR A 129 -9.46 -5.10 -11.43
N VAL A 130 -8.61 -4.15 -11.02
CA VAL A 130 -7.51 -4.41 -10.08
C VAL A 130 -8.01 -4.52 -8.64
N LEU A 131 -8.81 -3.54 -8.21
CA LEU A 131 -9.27 -3.46 -6.82
C LEU A 131 -10.66 -4.07 -6.63
N GLY A 132 -11.53 -3.94 -7.62
CA GLY A 132 -12.95 -4.23 -7.48
C GLY A 132 -13.69 -3.11 -6.75
N ARG A 133 -14.95 -2.91 -7.14
CA ARG A 133 -15.87 -2.01 -6.42
C ARG A 133 -15.99 -2.30 -4.91
N PRO A 134 -16.09 -3.55 -4.44
CA PRO A 134 -16.38 -3.78 -3.03
C PRO A 134 -15.21 -3.38 -2.11
N TYR A 135 -13.96 -3.63 -2.51
CA TYR A 135 -12.78 -3.15 -1.78
C TYR A 135 -12.65 -1.63 -1.80
N ALA A 136 -12.96 -0.99 -2.93
CA ALA A 136 -12.95 0.47 -3.01
C ALA A 136 -13.97 1.10 -2.04
N ILE A 137 -15.21 0.59 -2.03
CA ILE A 137 -16.27 1.05 -1.13
C ILE A 137 -15.85 0.82 0.33
N PHE A 138 -15.32 -0.36 0.64
CA PHE A 138 -14.87 -0.68 1.99
C PHE A 138 -13.74 0.22 2.47
N ALA A 139 -12.72 0.46 1.64
CA ALA A 139 -11.63 1.36 1.98
C ALA A 139 -12.13 2.79 2.23
N VAL A 140 -13.01 3.31 1.36
CA VAL A 140 -13.61 4.63 1.51
C VAL A 140 -14.46 4.71 2.77
N ALA A 141 -15.32 3.72 3.02
CA ALA A 141 -16.20 3.68 4.18
C ALA A 141 -15.40 3.60 5.50
N THR A 142 -14.33 2.81 5.52
CA THR A 142 -13.48 2.65 6.71
C THR A 142 -12.74 3.95 7.01
N PHE A 143 -12.09 4.57 6.02
CA PHE A 143 -11.46 5.88 6.22
C PHE A 143 -12.48 6.97 6.61
N ALA A 144 -13.67 6.99 5.99
CA ALA A 144 -14.70 7.95 6.33
C ALA A 144 -15.20 7.76 7.77
N GLY A 145 -15.44 6.51 8.19
CA GLY A 145 -15.82 6.17 9.56
C GLY A 145 -14.79 6.63 10.58
N ALA A 146 -13.50 6.34 10.35
CA ALA A 146 -12.41 6.81 11.20
C ALA A 146 -12.35 8.34 11.28
N MET A 147 -12.51 9.03 10.15
CA MET A 147 -12.52 10.51 10.12
C MET A 147 -13.72 11.10 10.87
N VAL A 148 -14.92 10.51 10.74
CA VAL A 148 -16.11 10.95 11.46
C VAL A 148 -15.93 10.77 12.96
N LEU A 149 -15.41 9.60 13.41
CA LEU A 149 -15.11 9.35 14.82
C LEU A 149 -14.06 10.32 15.38
N ALA A 150 -13.01 10.60 14.61
CA ALA A 150 -11.97 11.55 15.01
C ALA A 150 -12.49 13.01 14.97
N ALA A 151 -13.40 13.35 14.05
CA ALA A 151 -13.99 14.69 13.98
C ALA A 151 -15.03 14.94 15.07
N SER A 152 -15.81 13.94 15.46
CA SER A 152 -16.78 14.07 16.57
C SER A 152 -16.10 14.44 17.90
N ALA A 153 -14.85 14.05 18.06
CA ALA A 153 -13.98 14.47 19.16
C ALA A 153 -13.84 15.98 19.33
N LEU A 154 -13.92 16.72 18.22
CA LEU A 154 -13.71 18.16 18.22
C LEU A 154 -14.86 18.90 18.91
N ALA A 155 -16.02 18.25 19.04
CA ALA A 155 -17.17 18.77 19.76
C ALA A 155 -17.09 18.57 21.29
N VAL A 156 -16.09 17.80 21.78
CA VAL A 156 -15.90 17.60 23.22
C VAL A 156 -15.29 18.88 23.83
N PRO A 157 -15.83 19.39 24.97
CA PRO A 157 -15.34 20.63 25.59
C PRO A 157 -13.89 20.57 26.07
N ASP A 158 -13.34 19.37 26.30
CA ASP A 158 -11.98 19.18 26.79
C ASP A 158 -10.94 19.59 25.73
N PRO A 159 -10.07 20.58 26.01
CA PRO A 159 -9.03 21.02 25.09
C PRO A 159 -8.02 19.91 24.74
N THR A 160 -7.77 18.96 25.66
CA THR A 160 -6.85 17.84 25.47
C THR A 160 -7.39 16.88 24.41
N VAL A 161 -8.68 16.52 24.53
CA VAL A 161 -9.38 15.65 23.58
C VAL A 161 -9.41 16.30 22.20
N ARG A 162 -9.69 17.61 22.13
CA ARG A 162 -9.66 18.37 20.87
C ARG A 162 -8.28 18.37 20.22
N GLN A 163 -7.20 18.52 20.98
CA GLN A 163 -5.85 18.51 20.44
C GLN A 163 -5.46 17.11 19.92
N LEU A 164 -5.81 16.05 20.65
CA LEU A 164 -5.60 14.67 20.21
C LEU A 164 -6.41 14.36 18.94
N ALA A 165 -7.64 14.85 18.85
CA ALA A 165 -8.46 14.72 17.65
C ALA A 165 -7.78 15.33 16.42
N VAL A 166 -7.20 16.52 16.55
CA VAL A 166 -6.45 17.17 15.48
C VAL A 166 -5.24 16.32 15.07
N VAL A 167 -4.48 15.79 16.03
CA VAL A 167 -3.34 14.89 15.75
C VAL A 167 -3.79 13.64 14.98
N VAL A 168 -4.87 12.99 15.43
CA VAL A 168 -5.45 11.80 14.78
C VAL A 168 -5.93 12.12 13.38
N LEU A 169 -6.61 13.25 13.17
CA LEU A 169 -7.09 13.69 11.85
C LEU A 169 -5.92 13.95 10.88
N ILE A 170 -4.85 14.60 11.34
CA ILE A 170 -3.64 14.81 10.53
C ILE A 170 -3.00 13.47 10.16
N GLY A 171 -2.88 12.54 11.12
CA GLY A 171 -2.37 11.20 10.88
C GLY A 171 -3.21 10.41 9.87
N LEU A 172 -4.54 10.44 10.00
CA LEU A 172 -5.48 9.79 9.07
C LEU A 172 -5.42 10.39 7.66
N LEU A 173 -5.31 11.71 7.55
CA LEU A 173 -5.14 12.40 6.26
C LEU A 173 -3.80 12.03 5.61
N GLY A 174 -2.71 12.01 6.39
CA GLY A 174 -1.39 11.58 5.91
C GLY A 174 -1.41 10.14 5.41
N ALA A 175 -2.01 9.22 6.17
CA ALA A 175 -2.16 7.82 5.79
C ALA A 175 -2.99 7.68 4.51
N ARG A 176 -4.13 8.38 4.41
CA ARG A 176 -4.97 8.40 3.21
C ARG A 176 -4.20 8.90 1.99
N ALA A 177 -3.40 9.94 2.14
CA ALA A 177 -2.59 10.49 1.07
C ALA A 177 -1.51 9.50 0.60
N ILE A 178 -0.82 8.83 1.53
CA ILE A 178 0.17 7.78 1.22
C ILE A 178 -0.49 6.63 0.46
N THR A 179 -1.62 6.10 0.94
CA THR A 179 -2.37 5.02 0.28
C THR A 179 -2.86 5.46 -1.11
N ALA A 180 -3.33 6.70 -1.26
CA ALA A 180 -3.77 7.22 -2.55
C ALA A 180 -2.63 7.37 -3.55
N LEU A 181 -1.45 7.81 -3.11
CA LEU A 181 -0.24 7.89 -3.94
C LEU A 181 0.18 6.49 -4.40
N GLN A 182 0.20 5.52 -3.49
CA GLN A 182 0.53 4.12 -3.79
C GLN A 182 -0.46 3.51 -4.79
N LEU A 183 -1.76 3.70 -4.57
CA LEU A 183 -2.77 3.20 -5.50
C LEU A 183 -2.65 3.87 -6.88
N ARG A 184 -2.45 5.19 -6.92
CA ARG A 184 -2.19 5.93 -8.17
C ARG A 184 -0.96 5.38 -8.88
N HIS A 185 0.09 5.04 -8.14
CA HIS A 185 1.30 4.48 -8.70
C HIS A 185 1.04 3.11 -9.34
N LEU A 186 0.39 2.20 -8.61
CA LEU A 186 0.03 0.86 -9.09
C LEU A 186 -0.80 0.93 -10.38
N LEU A 187 -1.79 1.83 -10.41
CA LEU A 187 -2.69 1.99 -11.56
C LEU A 187 -1.99 2.63 -12.78
N ARG A 188 -0.98 3.49 -12.56
CA ARG A 188 -0.25 4.17 -13.65
C ARG A 188 1.05 3.47 -14.06
N ARG A 189 1.37 2.31 -13.48
CA ARG A 189 2.59 1.56 -13.82
C ARG A 189 2.41 0.92 -15.20
N PRO A 190 3.27 1.23 -16.20
CA PRO A 190 3.19 0.58 -17.50
C PRO A 190 3.40 -0.93 -17.35
N VAL A 191 2.56 -1.74 -18.00
CA VAL A 191 2.75 -3.20 -18.09
C VAL A 191 3.86 -3.43 -19.10
N VAL A 192 4.95 -4.05 -18.67
CA VAL A 192 6.06 -4.44 -19.54
C VAL A 192 6.27 -5.93 -19.30
N ALA A 193 5.92 -6.80 -20.24
CA ALA A 193 6.12 -8.24 -20.10
C ALA A 193 6.96 -8.77 -21.28
N GLN A 194 7.79 -9.79 -21.02
CA GLN A 194 8.54 -10.50 -22.06
C GLN A 194 7.63 -11.46 -22.85
N ASP A 195 6.67 -12.05 -22.14
CA ASP A 195 5.81 -13.15 -22.54
C ASP A 195 4.42 -13.02 -21.89
N GLU A 196 3.46 -13.77 -22.40
CA GLU A 196 2.07 -13.74 -21.96
C GLU A 196 1.87 -14.26 -20.52
N GLU A 197 2.73 -15.17 -20.08
CA GLU A 197 2.72 -15.72 -18.72
C GLU A 197 3.25 -14.70 -17.70
N SER A 198 4.34 -14.00 -18.02
CA SER A 198 4.81 -12.83 -17.24
C SER A 198 3.77 -11.71 -17.16
N LEU A 199 2.91 -11.57 -18.18
CA LEU A 199 1.83 -10.58 -18.16
C LEU A 199 0.72 -10.98 -17.19
N THR A 200 0.36 -12.27 -17.17
CA THR A 200 -0.59 -12.83 -16.19
C THR A 200 -0.04 -12.67 -14.77
N ALA A 201 1.25 -12.95 -14.57
CA ALA A 201 1.92 -12.72 -13.29
C ALA A 201 1.87 -11.24 -12.84
N ASP A 202 2.14 -10.28 -13.74
CA ASP A 202 2.06 -8.85 -13.40
C ASP A 202 0.65 -8.42 -12.99
N VAL A 203 -0.39 -8.95 -13.65
CA VAL A 203 -1.79 -8.68 -13.28
C VAL A 203 -2.13 -9.26 -11.91
N ILE A 204 -1.73 -10.51 -11.63
CA ILE A 204 -1.92 -11.13 -10.31
C ILE A 204 -1.25 -10.28 -9.22
N MET A 205 0.00 -9.89 -9.43
CA MET A 205 0.76 -9.06 -8.49
C MET A 205 0.08 -7.71 -8.23
N ARG A 206 -0.48 -7.06 -9.25
CA ARG A 206 -1.20 -5.77 -9.07
C ARG A 206 -2.49 -5.93 -8.28
N VAL A 207 -3.25 -6.99 -8.53
CA VAL A 207 -4.50 -7.28 -7.79
C VAL A 207 -4.17 -7.55 -6.33
N GLU A 208 -3.12 -8.34 -6.08
CA GLU A 208 -2.61 -8.62 -4.74
C GLU A 208 -2.18 -7.33 -4.02
N ASP A 209 -1.33 -6.51 -4.65
CA ASP A 209 -0.86 -5.24 -4.06
C ASP A 209 -2.03 -4.28 -3.78
N ALA A 210 -2.99 -4.18 -4.68
CA ALA A 210 -4.14 -3.30 -4.48
C ALA A 210 -5.00 -3.75 -3.30
N ARG A 211 -5.24 -5.06 -3.15
CA ARG A 211 -5.99 -5.62 -2.02
C ARG A 211 -5.25 -5.42 -0.71
N GLU A 212 -3.96 -5.72 -0.66
CA GLU A 212 -3.11 -5.53 0.52
C GLU A 212 -3.14 -4.06 0.97
N LEU A 213 -2.99 -3.11 0.05
CA LEU A 213 -3.06 -1.67 0.34
C LEU A 213 -4.41 -1.19 0.85
N THR A 214 -5.51 -1.84 0.47
CA THR A 214 -6.85 -1.51 1.00
C THR A 214 -7.17 -2.17 2.33
N THR A 215 -6.29 -3.02 2.85
CA THR A 215 -6.46 -3.59 4.18
C THR A 215 -6.32 -2.48 5.22
N PRO A 216 -7.35 -2.25 6.04
CA PRO A 216 -7.41 -1.08 6.92
C PRO A 216 -6.53 -1.25 8.17
N ASN A 217 -5.21 -1.22 8.00
CA ASN A 217 -4.26 -1.33 9.12
C ASN A 217 -4.21 -0.06 9.99
N VAL A 218 -4.06 1.11 9.35
CA VAL A 218 -3.97 2.41 10.04
C VAL A 218 -5.30 2.97 10.56
N PRO A 219 -6.42 2.85 9.81
CA PRO A 219 -7.73 3.32 10.29
C PRO A 219 -8.20 2.59 11.55
N TRP A 220 -7.68 1.39 11.83
CA TRP A 220 -7.99 0.62 13.02
C TRP A 220 -7.15 1.02 14.24
N SER A 221 -5.90 1.48 14.04
CA SER A 221 -4.98 1.75 15.15
C SER A 221 -5.07 3.17 15.69
N LEU A 222 -5.34 4.17 14.85
CA LEU A 222 -5.31 5.58 15.26
C LEU A 222 -6.47 6.01 16.18
N PRO A 223 -7.72 5.57 15.97
CA PRO A 223 -8.81 5.89 16.91
C PRO A 223 -8.59 5.31 18.30
N VAL A 224 -7.72 4.28 18.43
CA VAL A 224 -7.44 3.63 19.72
C VAL A 224 -6.74 4.59 20.70
N VAL A 225 -6.00 5.58 20.19
CA VAL A 225 -5.30 6.59 21.01
C VAL A 225 -6.26 7.48 21.80
N LEU A 226 -7.56 7.48 21.45
CA LEU A 226 -8.60 8.22 22.17
C LEU A 226 -9.29 7.38 23.26
N PHE A 227 -8.95 6.09 23.42
CA PHE A 227 -9.45 5.29 24.53
C PHE A 227 -8.91 5.84 25.86
N GLY A 228 -9.83 6.07 26.81
CA GLY A 228 -9.50 6.51 28.17
C GLY A 228 -9.67 8.01 28.43
N THR A 229 -9.78 8.84 27.39
CA THR A 229 -10.03 10.29 27.55
C THR A 229 -11.42 10.73 27.07
N ALA A 230 -12.10 9.89 26.30
CA ALA A 230 -13.40 10.16 25.70
C ALA A 230 -14.60 9.62 26.53
N PRO A 231 -15.81 10.22 26.41
CA PRO A 231 -17.06 9.70 26.96
C PRO A 231 -17.29 8.21 26.64
N GLY A 232 -17.88 7.45 27.57
CA GLY A 232 -18.04 5.99 27.46
C GLY A 232 -18.75 5.49 26.20
N TRP A 233 -19.68 6.27 25.61
CA TRP A 233 -20.35 5.93 24.35
C TRP A 233 -19.38 5.90 23.15
N TRP A 234 -18.27 6.62 23.21
CA TRP A 234 -17.31 6.71 22.14
C TRP A 234 -16.39 5.50 22.09
N SER A 235 -15.99 4.96 23.24
CA SER A 235 -15.32 3.66 23.32
C SER A 235 -16.20 2.55 22.72
N ALA A 236 -17.51 2.58 22.99
CA ALA A 236 -18.47 1.67 22.38
C ALA A 236 -18.59 1.87 20.86
N ALA A 237 -18.65 3.12 20.38
CA ALA A 237 -18.70 3.43 18.95
C ALA A 237 -17.42 3.03 18.21
N ALA A 238 -16.24 3.24 18.82
CA ALA A 238 -14.95 2.83 18.27
C ALA A 238 -14.83 1.30 18.21
N LEU A 239 -15.28 0.60 19.27
CA LEU A 239 -15.31 -0.86 19.28
C LEU A 239 -16.27 -1.41 18.22
N ALA A 240 -17.49 -0.86 18.13
CA ALA A 240 -18.46 -1.24 17.10
C ALA A 240 -17.90 -1.01 15.69
N TYR A 241 -17.21 0.11 15.46
CA TYR A 241 -16.53 0.38 14.20
C TYR A 241 -15.46 -0.67 13.88
N ILE A 242 -14.58 -1.01 14.84
CA ILE A 242 -13.54 -2.04 14.64
C ILE A 242 -14.18 -3.40 14.31
N VAL A 243 -15.17 -3.82 15.10
CA VAL A 243 -15.85 -5.12 14.91
C VAL A 243 -16.57 -5.18 13.57
N LEU A 244 -17.32 -4.13 13.20
CA LEU A 244 -18.05 -4.09 11.94
C LEU A 244 -17.10 -4.04 10.74
N SER A 245 -16.02 -3.25 10.82
CA SER A 245 -14.99 -3.22 9.78
C SER A 245 -14.25 -4.55 9.64
N LEU A 246 -13.97 -5.23 10.75
CA LEU A 246 -13.35 -6.56 10.72
C LEU A 246 -14.29 -7.60 10.09
N ALA A 247 -15.56 -7.62 10.48
CA ALA A 247 -16.56 -8.51 9.90
C ALA A 247 -16.73 -8.25 8.39
N ALA A 248 -16.78 -6.99 7.97
CA ALA A 248 -16.81 -6.63 6.56
C ALA A 248 -15.53 -7.04 5.82
N CYS A 249 -14.36 -6.91 6.44
CA CYS A 249 -13.09 -7.35 5.87
C CYS A 249 -13.07 -8.88 5.66
N LEU A 250 -13.50 -9.66 6.65
CA LEU A 250 -13.62 -11.11 6.56
C LEU A 250 -14.62 -11.53 5.48
N ALA A 251 -15.78 -10.87 5.43
CA ALA A 251 -16.79 -11.13 4.40
C ALA A 251 -16.27 -10.82 2.99
N LEU A 252 -15.50 -9.74 2.82
CA LEU A 252 -14.85 -9.40 1.55
C LEU A 252 -13.81 -10.45 1.17
N HIS A 253 -12.97 -10.88 2.11
CA HIS A 253 -11.95 -11.89 1.84
C HIS A 253 -12.59 -13.23 1.45
N ALA A 254 -13.68 -13.63 2.11
CA ALA A 254 -14.40 -14.86 1.83
C ALA A 254 -15.18 -14.83 0.50
N ARG A 255 -15.71 -13.66 0.09
CA ARG A 255 -16.55 -13.52 -1.10
C ARG A 255 -15.81 -13.12 -2.36
N THR A 256 -14.56 -12.66 -2.24
CA THR A 256 -13.82 -12.15 -3.40
C THR A 256 -13.05 -13.27 -4.09
N PRO A 257 -13.13 -13.37 -5.43
CA PRO A 257 -12.39 -14.38 -6.18
C PRO A 257 -10.88 -14.20 -5.99
N SER A 258 -10.12 -15.29 -6.09
CA SER A 258 -8.66 -15.25 -5.94
C SER A 258 -8.02 -14.30 -6.96
N CYS A 259 -6.82 -13.79 -6.64
CA CYS A 259 -6.06 -12.91 -7.55
C CYS A 259 -5.82 -13.60 -8.91
N ALA A 260 -5.55 -14.91 -8.91
CA ALA A 260 -5.41 -15.72 -10.11
C ALA A 260 -6.70 -15.78 -10.94
N THR A 261 -7.87 -15.97 -10.33
CA THR A 261 -9.15 -15.98 -11.05
C THR A 261 -9.48 -14.61 -11.65
N VAL A 262 -9.18 -13.52 -10.94
CA VAL A 262 -9.37 -12.15 -11.47
C VAL A 262 -8.43 -11.88 -12.65
N ALA A 263 -7.17 -12.28 -12.55
CA ALA A 263 -6.20 -12.14 -13.62
C ALA A 263 -6.60 -12.94 -14.87
N ARG A 264 -7.01 -14.21 -14.71
CA ARG A 264 -7.50 -15.03 -15.83
C ARG A 264 -8.72 -14.41 -16.51
N ARG A 265 -9.68 -13.87 -15.76
CA ARG A 265 -10.84 -13.15 -16.33
C ARG A 265 -10.44 -11.85 -17.04
N ALA A 266 -9.47 -11.11 -16.51
CA ALA A 266 -8.97 -9.90 -17.17
C ALA A 266 -8.26 -10.24 -18.49
N MET A 267 -7.58 -11.39 -18.54
CA MET A 267 -6.89 -11.90 -19.74
C MET A 267 -7.85 -12.49 -20.77
N SER A 268 -8.95 -13.11 -20.33
CA SER A 268 -9.93 -13.76 -21.22
C SER A 268 -10.95 -12.82 -21.87
N VAL A 269 -10.97 -11.53 -21.49
CA VAL A 269 -11.84 -10.49 -22.11
C VAL A 269 -11.16 -9.86 -23.35
N ARG A 270 -10.05 -10.44 -23.81
CA ARG A 270 -9.49 -10.20 -25.14
C ARG A 270 -10.37 -10.78 -26.24
#